data_AF-A0A9W7G8M7-F1
#
_entry.id   AF-A0A9W7G8M7-F1
#
_cell.length_a   1.000
_cell.length_b   1.000
_cell.length_c   1.000
_cell.angle_alpha   90.00
_cell.angle_beta   90.00
_cell.angle_gamma   90.00
#
_symmetry.space_group_name_H-M   'P 1'
#
loop_
_entity.id
_entity.type
_entity.pdbx_description
1 polymer ?
#
loop_
_entity_poly.entity_id
_entity_poly.type
_entity_poly.pdbx_seq_one_letter_code
_entity_poly.pdbx_strand_id
1 'polypeptide(L)'
;MSYIRAIFNRNSNPSDTNATIPADLQASWESLTPSSSNNNPRQQTRLHHLKLRGVDRMENMVKELGEECPWTKEVGPELMLSWLKSECKEVGKEIKEAIKNPSGNLASLKSELGDILFDAHMLNSICSRSFSFPPSETFEVGCKKVERRTPYMKSWGDGTKAETVEEAEKIWQQVKR
;
A
#
# COMPACT_ATOMS: atom_id res chain seq x y z
N MET A 1 -3.28 3.34 -15.44
CA MET A 1 -1.81 3.48 -15.27
C MET A 1 -1.59 3.70 -13.79
N SER A 2 -0.84 2.83 -13.12
CA SER A 2 -0.57 2.90 -11.67
C SER A 2 0.43 4.02 -11.36
N TYR A 3 0.47 4.48 -10.11
CA TYR A 3 1.49 5.44 -9.68
C TYR A 3 2.90 4.85 -9.85
N ILE A 4 3.11 3.61 -9.40
CA ILE A 4 4.37 2.88 -9.52
C ILE A 4 4.80 2.84 -10.99
N ARG A 5 3.90 2.45 -11.90
CA ARG A 5 4.18 2.43 -13.34
C ARG A 5 4.46 3.82 -13.89
N ALA A 6 3.82 4.87 -13.38
CA ALA A 6 4.08 6.24 -13.81
C ALA A 6 5.48 6.73 -13.38
N ILE A 7 5.98 6.32 -12.21
CA ILE A 7 7.37 6.57 -11.79
C ILE A 7 8.34 5.81 -12.69
N PHE A 8 8.13 4.51 -12.90
CA PHE A 8 9.10 3.65 -13.58
C PHE A 8 9.08 3.78 -15.12
N ASN A 9 7.96 4.17 -15.74
CA ASN A 9 7.86 4.32 -17.20
C ASN A 9 8.31 5.68 -17.74
N ARG A 10 8.64 6.67 -16.90
CA ARG A 10 9.17 7.96 -17.37
C ARG A 10 10.64 7.91 -17.80
N ASN A 11 11.35 6.82 -17.51
CA ASN A 11 12.77 6.65 -17.83
C ASN A 11 13.06 5.61 -18.93
N SER A 12 12.04 5.09 -19.62
CA SER A 12 12.20 3.95 -20.55
C SER A 12 11.54 4.21 -21.92
N ASN A 13 12.26 3.87 -22.99
CA ASN A 13 11.81 3.91 -24.39
C ASN A 13 10.68 2.88 -24.62
N PRO A 14 9.63 3.14 -25.43
CA PRO A 14 8.36 2.39 -25.41
C PRO A 14 8.35 0.95 -25.99
N SER A 15 9.50 0.33 -26.26
CA SER A 15 9.54 -0.92 -27.05
C SER A 15 9.50 -2.23 -26.25
N ASP A 16 9.55 -2.21 -24.91
CA ASP A 16 9.60 -3.44 -24.12
C ASP A 16 8.28 -3.71 -23.38
N THR A 17 7.29 -4.20 -24.12
CA THR A 17 6.07 -4.79 -23.56
C THR A 17 6.15 -6.31 -23.63
N ASN A 18 7.03 -6.91 -22.81
CA ASN A 18 6.83 -8.24 -22.23
C ASN A 18 8.03 -8.65 -21.36
N ALA A 19 7.70 -9.49 -20.37
CA ALA A 19 8.56 -10.41 -19.66
C ALA A 19 9.25 -9.90 -18.38
N THR A 20 8.87 -10.58 -17.30
CA THR A 20 9.70 -11.14 -16.22
C THR A 20 10.69 -10.19 -15.55
N ILE A 21 10.60 -10.07 -14.22
CA ILE A 21 11.67 -9.46 -13.40
C ILE A 21 13.01 -10.04 -13.88
N PRO A 22 13.88 -9.24 -14.52
CA PRO A 22 15.12 -9.78 -15.06
C PRO A 22 15.99 -10.28 -13.89
N ALA A 23 16.68 -11.40 -14.09
CA ALA A 23 17.44 -12.10 -13.05
C ALA A 23 18.57 -11.24 -12.44
N ASP A 24 18.94 -10.15 -13.10
CA ASP A 24 19.90 -9.14 -12.65
C ASP A 24 19.38 -8.27 -11.50
N LEU A 25 18.06 -8.08 -11.36
CA LEU A 25 17.47 -7.39 -10.22
C LEU A 25 17.53 -8.22 -8.93
N GLN A 26 17.43 -9.55 -9.02
CA GLN A 26 17.55 -10.40 -7.83
C GLN A 26 19.01 -10.48 -7.32
N ALA A 27 19.99 -10.48 -8.24
CA ALA A 27 21.41 -10.36 -7.90
C ALA A 27 21.79 -8.97 -7.35
N SER A 28 21.09 -7.92 -7.78
CA SER A 28 21.22 -6.55 -7.24
C SER A 28 20.74 -6.46 -5.79
N TRP A 29 19.75 -7.27 -5.38
CA TRP A 29 19.20 -7.23 -4.02
C TRP A 29 20.09 -7.94 -2.99
N GLU A 30 20.76 -9.04 -3.37
CA GLU A 30 21.69 -9.75 -2.50
C GLU A 30 23.00 -8.98 -2.29
N SER A 31 23.47 -8.27 -3.33
CA SER A 31 24.67 -7.41 -3.26
C SER A 31 24.49 -6.10 -2.48
N LEU A 32 23.25 -5.74 -2.14
CA LEU A 32 22.91 -4.58 -1.30
C LEU A 32 22.74 -4.95 0.20
N THR A 33 22.91 -6.22 0.56
CA THR A 33 22.98 -6.62 1.98
C THR A 33 24.34 -6.21 2.56
N PRO A 34 24.38 -5.49 3.70
CA PRO A 34 25.65 -4.96 4.19
C PRO A 34 26.53 -6.07 4.78
N SER A 35 27.79 -6.10 4.38
CA SER A 35 28.84 -6.68 5.24
C SER A 35 29.01 -5.81 6.49
N SER A 36 29.24 -6.44 7.64
CA SER A 36 29.18 -5.84 8.98
C SER A 36 30.21 -4.73 9.29
N SER A 37 30.92 -4.18 8.30
CA SER A 37 32.09 -3.32 8.50
C SER A 37 32.09 -1.95 7.81
N ASN A 38 31.02 -1.52 7.14
CA ASN A 38 31.06 -0.24 6.38
C ASN A 38 30.42 0.96 7.13
N ASN A 39 31.25 1.90 7.58
CA ASN A 39 30.88 3.09 8.40
C ASN A 39 30.62 4.37 7.57
N ASN A 40 30.17 4.28 6.32
CA ASN A 40 29.87 5.47 5.50
C ASN A 40 28.46 6.04 5.81
N PRO A 41 28.33 7.29 6.32
CA PRO A 41 27.03 7.89 6.67
C PRO A 41 26.04 7.98 5.51
N ARG A 42 26.56 8.15 4.27
CA ARG A 42 25.74 8.20 3.04
C ARG A 42 25.25 6.82 2.59
N GLN A 43 25.93 5.73 2.98
CA GLN A 43 25.44 4.37 2.75
C GLN A 43 24.50 3.91 3.87
N GLN A 44 24.73 4.37 5.11
CA GLN A 44 23.80 4.15 6.23
C GLN A 44 22.42 4.76 5.99
N THR A 45 22.36 5.95 5.38
CA THR A 45 21.09 6.62 5.02
C THR A 45 20.36 5.92 3.86
N ARG A 46 21.10 5.37 2.88
CA ARG A 46 20.53 4.74 1.67
C ARG A 46 19.74 3.44 1.93
N LEU A 47 19.92 2.82 3.11
CA LEU A 47 19.38 1.49 3.44
C LEU A 47 18.53 1.49 4.73
N HIS A 48 18.16 2.65 5.27
CA HIS A 48 17.46 2.69 6.56
C HIS A 48 16.09 1.99 6.50
N HIS A 49 15.35 2.15 5.40
CA HIS A 49 14.09 1.43 5.16
C HIS A 49 14.28 -0.09 5.03
N LEU A 50 15.47 -0.60 4.70
CA LEU A 50 15.73 -2.06 4.62
C LEU A 50 15.80 -2.72 6.01
N LYS A 51 16.02 -1.93 7.05
CA LYS A 51 15.92 -2.40 8.45
C LYS A 51 14.46 -2.47 8.92
N LEU A 52 13.55 -1.77 8.24
CA LEU A 52 12.12 -1.79 8.49
C LEU A 52 11.45 -2.92 7.69
N ARG A 53 10.26 -3.32 8.12
CA ARG A 53 9.44 -4.35 7.44
C ARG A 53 7.98 -3.94 7.45
N GLY A 54 7.19 -4.58 6.59
CA GLY A 54 5.73 -4.40 6.57
C GLY A 54 5.31 -2.94 6.39
N VAL A 55 4.37 -2.50 7.23
CA VAL A 55 3.78 -1.16 7.18
C VAL A 55 4.80 -0.06 7.49
N ASP A 56 5.69 -0.26 8.47
CA ASP A 56 6.70 0.73 8.85
C ASP A 56 7.63 1.06 7.67
N ARG A 57 8.03 0.03 6.90
CA ARG A 57 8.82 0.21 5.69
C ARG A 57 8.03 0.99 4.63
N MET A 58 6.75 0.69 4.46
CA MET A 58 5.88 1.36 3.48
C MET A 58 5.71 2.84 3.81
N GLU A 59 5.39 3.17 5.06
CA GLU A 59 5.20 4.56 5.51
C GLU A 59 6.48 5.37 5.38
N ASN A 60 7.62 4.78 5.71
CA ASN A 60 8.92 5.42 5.55
C ASN A 60 9.23 5.70 4.07
N MET A 61 9.01 4.73 3.16
CA MET A 61 9.17 4.95 1.71
C MET A 61 8.23 6.05 1.18
N VAL A 62 6.97 6.07 1.61
CA VAL A 62 6.00 7.09 1.21
C VAL A 62 6.41 8.48 1.69
N LYS A 63 6.93 8.58 2.92
CA LYS A 63 7.47 9.82 3.48
C LYS A 63 8.66 10.33 2.66
N GLU A 64 9.66 9.49 2.42
CA GLU A 64 10.83 9.85 1.61
C GLU A 64 10.44 10.28 0.20
N LEU A 65 9.53 9.55 -0.45
CA LEU A 65 9.02 9.94 -1.77
C LEU A 65 8.32 11.31 -1.73
N GLY A 66 7.55 11.62 -0.69
CA GLY A 66 6.95 12.95 -0.54
C GLY A 66 7.97 14.07 -0.31
N GLU A 67 9.05 13.78 0.41
CA GLU A 67 10.08 14.75 0.78
C GLU A 67 11.13 14.97 -0.33
N GLU A 68 11.48 13.93 -1.09
CA GLU A 68 12.63 13.93 -1.99
C GLU A 68 12.26 13.79 -3.47
N CYS A 69 11.21 13.03 -3.81
CA CYS A 69 10.89 12.75 -5.21
C CYS A 69 10.18 13.96 -5.86
N PRO A 70 10.75 14.56 -6.93
CA PRO A 70 10.17 15.73 -7.58
C PRO A 70 8.81 15.42 -8.20
N TRP A 71 8.58 14.19 -8.65
CA TRP A 71 7.31 13.80 -9.23
C TRP A 71 6.20 13.70 -8.18
N THR A 72 6.48 13.08 -7.03
CA THR A 72 5.50 12.93 -5.94
C THR A 72 4.97 14.26 -5.43
N LYS A 73 5.84 15.29 -5.40
CA LYS A 73 5.49 16.64 -4.96
C LYS A 73 4.43 17.30 -5.85
N GLU A 74 4.45 17.00 -7.15
CA GLU A 74 3.54 17.58 -8.14
C GLU A 74 2.22 16.79 -8.29
N VAL A 75 2.14 15.58 -7.73
CA VAL A 75 0.92 14.77 -7.80
C VAL A 75 -0.13 15.33 -6.84
N GLY A 76 -1.31 15.66 -7.39
CA GLY A 76 -2.50 16.07 -6.63
C GLY A 76 -3.41 14.90 -6.21
N PRO A 77 -4.32 15.12 -5.23
CA PRO A 77 -5.20 14.08 -4.70
C PRO A 77 -6.07 13.38 -5.75
N GLU A 78 -6.67 14.12 -6.68
CA GLU A 78 -7.59 13.52 -7.67
C GLU A 78 -6.87 12.55 -8.61
N LEU A 79 -5.67 12.91 -9.04
CA LEU A 79 -4.86 12.09 -9.93
C LEU A 79 -4.41 10.81 -9.22
N MET A 80 -3.91 10.94 -7.99
CA MET A 80 -3.52 9.79 -7.16
C MET A 80 -4.71 8.84 -6.91
N LEU A 81 -5.89 9.38 -6.60
CA LEU A 81 -7.10 8.58 -6.46
C LEU A 81 -7.48 7.85 -7.75
N SER A 82 -7.24 8.46 -8.92
CA SER A 82 -7.50 7.81 -10.20
C SER A 82 -6.60 6.60 -10.45
N TRP A 83 -5.35 6.66 -9.99
CA TRP A 83 -4.41 5.54 -10.08
C TRP A 83 -4.77 4.42 -9.12
N LEU A 84 -5.10 4.74 -7.86
CA LEU A 84 -5.60 3.74 -6.92
C LEU A 84 -6.83 3.00 -7.48
N LYS A 85 -7.75 3.71 -8.14
CA LYS A 85 -8.91 3.10 -8.83
C LYS A 85 -8.50 2.18 -9.99
N SER A 86 -7.40 2.47 -10.68
CA SER A 86 -6.82 1.59 -11.70
C SER A 86 -6.37 0.28 -11.05
N GLU A 87 -5.59 0.37 -9.98
CA GLU A 87 -5.03 -0.81 -9.30
C GLU A 87 -6.11 -1.68 -8.67
N CYS A 88 -7.20 -1.09 -8.16
CA CYS A 88 -8.36 -1.86 -7.68
C CYS A 88 -8.95 -2.77 -8.77
N LYS A 89 -8.90 -2.34 -10.05
CA LYS A 89 -9.39 -3.16 -11.17
C LYS A 89 -8.42 -4.31 -11.47
N GLU A 90 -7.12 -4.10 -11.27
CA GLU A 90 -6.08 -5.09 -11.55
C GLU A 90 -6.07 -6.17 -10.48
N VAL A 91 -6.10 -5.80 -9.20
CA VAL A 91 -6.37 -6.74 -8.10
C VAL A 91 -7.65 -7.52 -8.34
N GLY A 92 -8.73 -6.88 -8.83
CA GLY A 92 -9.97 -7.57 -9.18
C GLY A 92 -9.83 -8.62 -10.29
N LYS A 93 -8.89 -8.46 -11.22
CA LYS A 93 -8.56 -9.48 -12.23
C LYS A 93 -7.76 -10.62 -11.61
N GLU A 94 -6.73 -10.31 -10.84
CA GLU A 94 -5.87 -11.31 -10.20
C GLU A 94 -6.62 -12.17 -9.18
N ILE A 95 -7.57 -11.58 -8.43
CA ILE A 95 -8.46 -12.36 -7.54
C ILE A 95 -9.30 -13.35 -8.33
N LYS A 96 -9.87 -12.95 -9.48
CA LYS A 96 -10.68 -13.85 -10.32
C LYS A 96 -9.83 -14.99 -10.86
N GLU A 97 -8.58 -14.71 -11.24
CA GLU A 97 -7.66 -15.75 -11.71
C GLU A 97 -7.27 -16.71 -10.60
N ALA A 98 -6.93 -16.20 -9.40
CA ALA A 98 -6.60 -17.01 -8.24
C ALA A 98 -7.77 -17.94 -7.82
N ILE A 99 -9.02 -17.48 -7.95
CA ILE A 99 -10.21 -18.30 -7.69
C ILE A 99 -10.37 -19.40 -8.76
N LYS A 100 -10.11 -19.09 -10.04
CA LYS A 100 -10.22 -20.06 -11.14
C LYS A 100 -9.12 -21.12 -11.11
N ASN A 101 -7.93 -20.74 -10.65
CA ASN A 101 -6.78 -21.62 -10.55
C ASN A 101 -6.18 -21.56 -9.12
N PRO A 102 -6.80 -22.24 -8.13
CA PRO A 102 -6.35 -22.18 -6.73
C PRO A 102 -4.96 -22.76 -6.50
N SER A 103 -4.49 -23.64 -7.38
CA SER A 103 -3.13 -24.21 -7.36
C SER A 103 -2.11 -23.32 -8.10
N GLY A 104 -2.55 -22.19 -8.65
CA GLY A 104 -1.74 -21.24 -9.39
C GLY A 104 -0.79 -20.42 -8.51
N ASN A 105 0.23 -19.84 -9.12
CA ASN A 105 1.15 -18.94 -8.43
C ASN A 105 0.46 -17.61 -8.09
N LEU A 106 0.48 -17.22 -6.81
CA LEU A 106 -0.11 -15.97 -6.32
C LEU A 106 0.84 -14.75 -6.39
N ALA A 107 1.99 -14.86 -7.06
CA ALA A 107 2.96 -13.77 -7.16
C ALA A 107 2.35 -12.49 -7.73
N SER A 108 1.58 -12.59 -8.81
CA SER A 108 0.89 -11.44 -9.43
C SER A 108 -0.11 -10.80 -8.47
N LEU A 109 -0.98 -11.61 -7.83
CA LEU A 109 -1.93 -11.10 -6.84
C LEU A 109 -1.22 -10.39 -5.67
N LYS A 110 -0.11 -10.95 -5.16
CA LYS A 110 0.69 -10.31 -4.10
C LYS A 110 1.30 -8.98 -4.56
N SER A 111 1.76 -8.90 -5.80
CA SER A 111 2.30 -7.67 -6.39
C SER A 111 1.22 -6.59 -6.45
N GLU A 112 0.06 -6.91 -7.02
CA GLU A 112 -1.05 -5.95 -7.18
C GLU A 112 -1.65 -5.52 -5.84
N LEU A 113 -1.70 -6.41 -4.84
CA LEU A 113 -2.04 -6.03 -3.46
C LEU A 113 -1.01 -5.07 -2.85
N GLY A 114 0.27 -5.25 -3.17
CA GLY A 114 1.34 -4.32 -2.80
C GLY A 114 1.13 -2.92 -3.40
N ASP A 115 0.73 -2.85 -4.67
CA ASP A 115 0.43 -1.60 -5.37
C ASP A 115 -0.76 -0.89 -4.72
N ILE A 116 -1.82 -1.60 -4.31
CA ILE A 116 -2.94 -1.01 -3.53
C ILE A 116 -2.47 -0.39 -2.22
N LEU A 117 -1.66 -1.12 -1.45
CA LEU A 117 -1.15 -0.64 -0.17
C LEU A 117 -0.30 0.62 -0.38
N PHE A 118 0.60 0.58 -1.36
CA PHE A 118 1.43 1.71 -1.69
C PHE A 118 0.59 2.93 -2.13
N ASP A 119 -0.34 2.76 -3.08
CA ASP A 119 -1.18 3.84 -3.60
C ASP A 119 -2.11 4.42 -2.53
N ALA A 120 -2.63 3.60 -1.61
CA ALA A 120 -3.46 4.06 -0.51
C ALA A 120 -2.67 4.88 0.52
N HIS A 121 -1.47 4.41 0.92
CA HIS A 121 -0.60 5.18 1.82
C HIS A 121 -0.12 6.48 1.15
N MET A 122 0.20 6.42 -0.15
CA MET A 122 0.56 7.61 -0.92
C MET A 122 -0.60 8.60 -0.95
N LEU A 123 -1.81 8.18 -1.33
CA LEU A 123 -3.01 9.02 -1.33
C LEU A 123 -3.27 9.66 0.04
N ASN A 124 -3.12 8.91 1.14
CA ASN A 124 -3.24 9.46 2.49
C ASN A 124 -2.22 10.58 2.74
N SER A 125 -0.96 10.35 2.38
CA SER A 125 0.11 11.36 2.47
C SER A 125 -0.18 12.59 1.61
N ILE A 126 -0.66 12.41 0.37
CA ILE A 126 -1.05 13.51 -0.53
C ILE A 126 -2.20 14.34 0.06
N CYS A 127 -3.28 13.68 0.50
CA CYS A 127 -4.42 14.38 1.11
C CYS A 127 -4.02 15.11 2.40
N SER A 128 -3.21 14.47 3.24
CA SER A 128 -2.70 15.04 4.49
C SER A 128 -1.98 16.37 4.26
N ARG A 129 -1.06 16.44 3.30
CA ARG A 129 -0.38 17.70 2.95
C ARG A 129 -1.32 18.72 2.28
N SER A 130 -2.22 18.27 1.40
CA SER A 130 -3.11 19.16 0.65
C SER A 130 -4.18 19.82 1.51
N PHE A 131 -4.63 19.13 2.57
CA PHE A 131 -5.73 19.57 3.43
C PHE A 131 -5.30 19.82 4.89
N SER A 132 -3.99 19.79 5.17
CA SER A 132 -3.39 20.18 6.44
C SER A 132 -3.88 19.38 7.66
N PHE A 133 -3.77 18.05 7.61
CA PHE A 133 -4.01 17.16 8.76
C PHE A 133 -2.87 16.13 8.91
N PRO A 134 -2.55 15.60 10.11
CA PRO A 134 -1.54 14.56 10.27
C PRO A 134 -1.94 13.22 9.60
N PRO A 135 -1.05 12.53 8.86
CA PRO A 135 -1.40 11.25 8.22
C PRO A 135 -1.90 10.18 9.19
N SER A 136 -1.43 10.20 10.44
CA SER A 136 -1.86 9.27 11.50
C SER A 136 -3.34 9.43 11.88
N GLU A 137 -3.91 10.62 11.70
CA GLU A 137 -5.30 10.91 12.08
C GLU A 137 -6.29 10.07 11.27
N THR A 138 -5.99 9.76 10.00
CA THR A 138 -6.90 8.95 9.17
C THR A 138 -6.95 7.49 9.61
N PHE A 139 -5.85 6.94 10.12
CA PHE A 139 -5.81 5.62 10.74
C PHE A 139 -6.67 5.59 12.00
N GLU A 140 -6.48 6.58 12.89
CA GLU A 140 -7.26 6.69 14.13
C GLU A 140 -8.77 6.84 13.87
N VAL A 141 -9.14 7.70 12.92
CA VAL A 141 -10.55 7.86 12.49
C VAL A 141 -11.09 6.55 11.92
N GLY A 142 -10.28 5.82 11.15
CA GLY A 142 -10.62 4.51 10.60
C GLY A 142 -10.89 3.47 11.68
N CYS A 143 -9.95 3.30 12.62
CA CYS A 143 -10.04 2.36 13.73
C CYS A 143 -11.27 2.65 14.61
N LYS A 144 -11.42 3.89 15.09
CA LYS A 144 -12.59 4.29 15.90
C LYS A 144 -13.91 4.05 15.18
N LYS A 145 -13.96 4.25 13.85
CA LYS A 145 -15.16 3.96 13.05
C LYS A 145 -15.48 2.47 13.01
N VAL A 146 -14.47 1.61 12.83
CA VAL A 146 -14.65 0.16 12.79
C VAL A 146 -15.03 -0.38 14.15
N GLU A 147 -14.33 0.03 15.21
CA GLU A 147 -14.62 -0.36 16.59
C GLU A 147 -16.07 -0.03 16.96
N ARG A 148 -16.48 1.23 16.73
CA ARG A 148 -17.85 1.68 16.98
C ARG A 148 -18.90 0.88 16.22
N ARG A 149 -18.63 0.49 14.96
CA ARG A 149 -19.58 -0.25 14.11
C ARG A 149 -19.54 -1.76 14.30
N THR A 150 -18.60 -2.26 15.10
CA THR A 150 -18.45 -3.68 15.44
C THR A 150 -18.51 -3.89 16.95
N PRO A 151 -19.56 -3.38 17.64
CA PRO A 151 -19.66 -3.52 19.10
C PRO A 151 -19.81 -4.97 19.56
N TYR A 152 -20.07 -5.89 18.62
CA TYR A 152 -20.13 -7.33 18.84
C TYR A 152 -18.78 -8.05 18.88
N MET A 153 -17.67 -7.33 18.66
CA MET A 153 -16.35 -7.93 18.72
C MET A 153 -15.90 -8.18 20.16
N LYS A 154 -15.36 -9.38 20.41
CA LYS A 154 -14.97 -9.81 21.76
C LYS A 154 -13.92 -8.90 22.42
N SER A 155 -13.01 -8.32 21.64
CA SER A 155 -11.83 -7.62 22.17
C SER A 155 -12.07 -6.15 22.53
N TRP A 156 -13.01 -5.47 21.87
CA TRP A 156 -13.28 -4.03 22.06
C TRP A 156 -14.78 -3.69 22.14
N GLY A 157 -15.65 -4.70 22.01
CA GLY A 157 -17.08 -4.55 22.02
C GLY A 157 -17.66 -4.19 23.39
N ASP A 158 -18.92 -3.77 23.39
CA ASP A 158 -19.66 -3.34 24.59
C ASP A 158 -20.56 -4.46 25.16
N GLY A 159 -20.45 -5.68 24.64
CA GLY A 159 -21.28 -6.83 25.01
C GLY A 159 -22.45 -7.09 24.07
N THR A 160 -22.65 -6.25 23.04
CA THR A 160 -23.53 -6.55 21.91
C THR A 160 -23.17 -7.91 21.29
N LYS A 161 -24.16 -8.66 20.78
CA LYS A 161 -23.93 -9.95 20.12
C LYS A 161 -24.41 -9.90 18.68
N ALA A 162 -23.68 -10.61 17.82
CA ALA A 162 -24.07 -10.93 16.46
C ALA A 162 -23.66 -12.39 16.23
N GLU A 163 -24.62 -13.28 16.02
CA GLU A 163 -24.41 -14.71 15.84
C GLU A 163 -24.42 -15.10 14.36
N THR A 164 -25.04 -14.27 13.51
CA THR A 164 -25.04 -14.45 12.05
C THR A 164 -24.46 -13.25 11.30
N VAL A 165 -24.14 -13.45 10.03
CA VAL A 165 -23.67 -12.39 9.11
C VAL A 165 -24.72 -11.30 8.95
N GLU A 166 -25.99 -11.69 8.84
CA GLU A 166 -27.12 -10.77 8.69
C GLU A 166 -27.31 -9.88 9.92
N GLU A 167 -27.13 -10.44 11.12
CA GLU A 167 -27.16 -9.68 12.37
C GLU A 167 -26.01 -8.68 12.45
N ALA A 168 -24.79 -9.12 12.14
CA ALA A 168 -23.61 -8.26 12.11
C ALA A 168 -23.77 -7.11 11.11
N GLU A 169 -24.27 -7.40 9.91
CA GLU A 169 -24.54 -6.38 8.88
C GLU A 169 -25.63 -5.39 9.33
N LYS A 170 -26.72 -5.89 9.94
CA LYS A 170 -27.78 -5.05 10.47
C LYS A 170 -27.26 -4.07 11.52
N ILE A 171 -26.45 -4.55 12.46
CA ILE A 171 -25.82 -3.71 13.50
C ILE A 171 -24.91 -2.67 12.85
N TRP A 172 -24.06 -3.07 11.90
CA TRP A 172 -23.17 -2.16 11.18
C TRP A 172 -23.95 -1.02 10.50
N GLN A 173 -25.07 -1.33 9.83
CA GLN A 173 -25.90 -0.32 9.16
C GLN A 173 -26.66 0.57 10.14
N GLN A 174 -27.12 0.03 11.28
CA GLN A 174 -27.78 0.81 12.34
C GLN A 174 -26.84 1.86 12.93
N VAL A 175 -25.60 1.48 13.24
CA VAL A 175 -24.59 2.39 13.81
C VAL A 175 -24.02 3.39 12.78
N LYS A 176 -24.15 3.07 11.49
CA LYS A 176 -23.73 3.96 10.40
C LYS A 176 -24.66 5.17 10.23
N ARG A 177 -25.95 5.03 10.55
CA ARG A 177 -26.95 6.12 10.54
C ARG A 177 -26.71 7.07 11.72
#